data_AF-A0A819DGI2-F1
#
_entry.id   AF-A0A819DGI2-F1
#
_cell.length_a   1.000
_cell.length_b   1.000
_cell.length_c   1.000
_cell.angle_alpha   90.00
_cell.angle_beta   90.00
_cell.angle_gamma   90.00
#
_symmetry.space_group_name_H-M   'P 1'
#
loop_
_entity.id
_entity.type
_entity.pdbx_description
1 polymer ?
#
loop_
_entity_poly.entity_id
_entity_poly.type
_entity_poly.pdbx_seq_one_letter_code
_entity_poly.pdbx_strand_id
1 'polypeptide(L)'
;MPLHLSLEDRWRIISLRLDQGMSPIRIAAIVNCSIRTVHNILQLFRNTNDVIEREGRGRAPLNNDDIQILRRLFYRYLTETAANVNNRFFQRTNRFVTIRTIRDYR
;
A
#
# COMPACT_ATOMS: atom_id res chain seq x y z
N MET A 1 -21.66 1.15 -10.05
CA MET A 1 -20.64 0.13 -9.72
C MET A 1 -19.44 0.39 -10.60
N PRO A 2 -18.26 0.82 -10.09
CA PRO A 2 -17.09 0.90 -10.96
C PRO A 2 -16.69 -0.54 -11.34
N LEU A 3 -16.72 -0.87 -12.64
CA LEU A 3 -16.16 -2.11 -13.14
C LEU A 3 -14.68 -2.13 -12.76
N HIS A 4 -14.27 -2.98 -11.82
CA HIS A 4 -12.86 -3.15 -11.54
C HIS A 4 -12.20 -3.82 -12.75
N LEU A 5 -11.14 -3.18 -13.24
CA LEU A 5 -10.33 -3.71 -14.33
C LEU A 5 -9.80 -5.09 -13.94
N SER A 6 -9.96 -6.08 -14.83
CA SER A 6 -9.49 -7.44 -14.60
C SER A 6 -7.96 -7.47 -14.43
N LEU A 7 -7.43 -8.50 -13.77
CA LEU A 7 -5.98 -8.64 -13.61
C LEU A 7 -5.26 -8.73 -14.97
N GLU A 8 -5.88 -9.40 -15.93
CA GLU A 8 -5.39 -9.53 -17.31
C GLU A 8 -5.28 -8.18 -17.99
N ASP A 9 -6.32 -7.34 -17.89
CA ASP A 9 -6.31 -5.99 -18.47
C ASP A 9 -5.22 -5.10 -17.85
N ARG A 10 -4.97 -5.25 -16.54
CA ARG A 10 -3.91 -4.51 -15.85
C ARG A 10 -2.52 -4.90 -16.37
N TRP A 11 -2.26 -6.19 -16.55
CA TRP A 11 -1.01 -6.66 -17.15
C TRP A 11 -0.88 -6.25 -18.62
N ARG A 12 -1.99 -6.26 -19.36
CA ARG A 12 -2.05 -5.76 -20.74
C ARG A 12 -1.64 -4.28 -20.82
N ILE A 13 -2.07 -3.45 -19.87
CA ILE A 13 -1.63 -2.04 -19.77
C ILE A 13 -0.11 -1.94 -19.62
N ILE A 14 0.51 -2.77 -18.77
CA ILE A 14 1.96 -2.76 -18.55
C ILE A 14 2.71 -3.18 -19.82
N SER A 15 2.30 -4.28 -20.47
CA SER A 15 2.92 -4.77 -21.70
C SER A 15 2.83 -3.74 -22.83
N LEU A 16 1.67 -3.12 -23.05
CA LEU A 16 1.51 -2.07 -24.06
C LEU A 16 2.43 -0.86 -23.80
N ARG A 17 2.70 -0.55 -22.53
CA ARG A 17 3.58 0.58 -22.18
C ARG A 17 5.06 0.22 -22.30
N LEU A 18 5.49 -0.91 -21.76
CA LEU A 18 6.89 -1.29 -21.65
C LEU A 18 7.43 -1.98 -22.91
N ASP A 19 6.66 -2.89 -23.50
CA ASP A 19 7.11 -3.68 -24.66
C ASP A 19 6.89 -2.91 -25.96
N GLN A 20 5.80 -2.14 -26.04
CA GLN A 20 5.39 -1.46 -27.28
C GLN A 20 5.54 0.06 -27.22
N GLY A 21 5.96 0.62 -26.07
CA GLY A 21 6.18 2.06 -25.92
C GLY A 21 4.94 2.94 -26.11
N MET A 22 3.72 2.38 -26.02
CA MET A 22 2.50 3.13 -26.34
C MET A 22 2.23 4.28 -25.36
N SER A 23 1.55 5.32 -25.86
CA SER A 23 1.10 6.44 -25.03
C SER A 23 -0.09 6.05 -24.15
N PRO A 24 -0.22 6.61 -22.93
CA PRO A 24 -1.34 6.31 -22.03
C PRO A 24 -2.73 6.54 -22.66
N ILE A 25 -2.85 7.55 -23.54
CA ILE A 25 -4.10 7.87 -24.25
C ILE A 25 -4.51 6.71 -25.18
N ARG A 26 -3.57 6.15 -25.95
CA ARG A 26 -3.85 5.00 -26.82
C ARG A 26 -4.17 3.75 -26.01
N ILE A 27 -3.44 3.51 -24.92
CA ILE A 27 -3.68 2.37 -24.04
C ILE A 27 -5.10 2.42 -23.44
N ALA A 28 -5.53 3.60 -22.98
CA ALA A 28 -6.87 3.81 -22.45
C ALA A 28 -7.97 3.45 -23.47
N ALA A 29 -7.78 3.81 -24.74
CA ALA A 29 -8.70 3.44 -25.82
C ALA A 29 -8.71 1.92 -26.10
N ILE A 30 -7.54 1.27 -26.11
CA ILE A 30 -7.42 -0.18 -26.40
C ILE A 30 -8.04 -1.03 -25.28
N VAL A 31 -7.77 -0.68 -24.03
CA VAL A 31 -8.23 -1.44 -22.84
C VAL A 31 -9.62 -0.98 -22.38
N ASN A 32 -10.19 0.03 -23.05
CA ASN A 32 -11.49 0.62 -22.74
C ASN A 32 -11.60 1.05 -21.26
N CYS A 33 -10.62 1.83 -20.80
CA CYS A 33 -10.61 2.36 -19.43
C CYS A 33 -10.24 3.84 -19.41
N SER A 34 -10.40 4.49 -18.26
CA SER A 34 -10.03 5.91 -18.14
C SER A 34 -8.50 6.08 -18.21
N ILE A 35 -8.04 7.20 -18.77
CA ILE A 35 -6.60 7.55 -18.79
C ILE A 35 -6.05 7.61 -17.36
N ARG A 36 -6.87 8.02 -16.38
CA ARG A 36 -6.51 8.02 -14.95
C ARG A 36 -6.22 6.61 -14.43
N THR A 37 -7.01 5.62 -14.84
CA THR A 37 -6.80 4.21 -14.48
C THR A 37 -5.45 3.71 -15.01
N VAL A 38 -5.13 4.03 -16.27
CA VAL A 38 -3.82 3.69 -16.87
C VAL A 38 -2.67 4.29 -16.05
N HIS A 39 -2.74 5.57 -15.71
CA HIS A 39 -1.71 6.22 -14.89
C HIS A 39 -1.56 5.57 -13.51
N ASN A 40 -2.67 5.27 -12.83
CA ASN A 40 -2.65 4.63 -11.52
C ASN A 40 -1.96 3.26 -11.58
N ILE A 41 -2.27 2.44 -12.59
CA ILE A 41 -1.67 1.10 -12.76
C ILE A 41 -0.18 1.21 -13.09
N LEU A 42 0.21 2.11 -14.00
CA LEU A 42 1.62 2.34 -14.32
C LEU A 42 2.41 2.83 -13.10
N GLN A 43 1.80 3.71 -12.29
CA GLN A 43 2.40 4.19 -11.06
C GLN A 43 2.52 3.09 -10.01
N LEU A 44 1.48 2.25 -9.85
CA LEU A 44 1.52 1.08 -8.97
C LEU A 44 2.67 0.15 -9.37
N PHE A 45 2.74 -0.23 -10.64
CA PHE A 45 3.81 -1.09 -11.15
C PHE A 45 5.20 -0.47 -10.94
N ARG A 46 5.37 0.83 -11.17
CA ARG A 46 6.64 1.52 -10.90
C ARG A 46 7.06 1.43 -9.41
N ASN A 47 6.09 1.45 -8.50
CA ASN A 47 6.34 1.46 -7.06
C ASN A 47 6.50 0.06 -6.46
N THR A 48 5.76 -0.93 -6.96
CA THR A 48 5.67 -2.28 -6.36
C THR A 48 6.19 -3.39 -7.27
N ASN A 49 6.50 -3.10 -8.53
CA ASN A 49 6.80 -4.07 -9.58
C ASN A 49 5.66 -5.10 -9.79
N ASP A 50 4.42 -4.69 -9.52
CA ASP A 50 3.21 -5.52 -9.59
C ASP A 50 1.99 -4.63 -9.92
N VAL A 51 0.93 -5.22 -10.46
CA VAL A 51 -0.35 -4.56 -10.78
C VAL A 51 -1.48 -4.90 -9.82
N ILE A 52 -1.21 -5.81 -8.88
CA ILE A 52 -2.12 -6.13 -7.79
C ILE A 52 -2.03 -4.99 -6.77
N GLU A 53 -3.15 -4.31 -6.57
CA GLU A 53 -3.29 -3.40 -5.44
C GLU A 53 -3.17 -4.26 -4.18
N ARG A 54 -2.13 -4.03 -3.37
CA ARG A 54 -2.13 -4.58 -2.02
C ARG A 54 -3.37 -4.04 -1.36
N GLU A 55 -4.32 -4.91 -1.05
CA GLU A 55 -5.44 -4.57 -0.20
C GLU A 55 -4.85 -3.93 1.04
N GLY A 56 -4.95 -2.61 1.12
CA GLY A 56 -4.71 -1.92 2.36
C GLY A 56 -5.74 -2.52 3.27
N ARG A 57 -5.33 -3.39 4.20
CA ARG A 57 -6.16 -3.78 5.34
C ARG A 57 -6.51 -2.45 5.99
N GLY A 58 -7.68 -1.91 5.64
CA GLY A 58 -8.15 -0.61 6.11
C GLY A 58 -7.94 -0.61 7.60
N ARG A 59 -7.30 0.45 8.13
CA ARG A 59 -6.84 0.60 9.53
C ARG A 59 -7.55 -0.38 10.44
N ALA A 60 -7.01 -1.59 10.60
CA ALA A 60 -7.60 -2.49 11.58
C ALA A 60 -7.39 -1.77 12.90
N PRO A 61 -8.47 -1.29 13.57
CA PRO A 61 -8.31 -0.51 14.77
C PRO A 61 -7.42 -1.31 15.72
N LEU A 62 -6.44 -0.63 16.30
CA LEU A 62 -5.62 -1.25 17.35
C LEU A 62 -6.60 -1.68 18.44
N ASN A 63 -6.59 -2.96 18.78
CA ASN A 63 -7.38 -3.43 19.90
C ASN A 63 -6.71 -2.98 21.20
N ASN A 64 -7.39 -3.13 22.33
CA ASN A 64 -6.85 -2.69 23.62
C ASN A 64 -5.52 -3.37 23.95
N ASP A 65 -5.30 -4.62 23.53
CA ASP A 65 -4.04 -5.34 23.74
C ASP A 65 -2.88 -4.72 22.94
N ASP A 66 -3.11 -4.36 21.68
CA ASP A 66 -2.14 -3.67 20.83
C ASP A 66 -1.72 -2.33 21.45
N ILE A 67 -2.70 -1.58 21.97
CA ILE A 67 -2.45 -0.28 22.62
C ILE A 67 -1.62 -0.46 23.89
N GLN A 68 -1.90 -1.49 24.70
CA GLN A 68 -1.13 -1.79 25.90
C GLN A 68 0.31 -2.22 25.56
N ILE A 69 0.49 -3.00 24.49
CA ILE A 69 1.82 -3.38 24.00
C ILE A 69 2.60 -2.14 23.53
N LEU A 70 1.97 -1.26 22.76
CA LEU A 70 2.58 0.01 22.31
C LEU A 70 2.98 0.89 23.50
N ARG A 71 2.09 1.08 24.48
CA ARG A 71 2.39 1.83 25.71
C ARG A 71 3.59 1.26 26.45
N ARG A 72 3.64 -0.06 26.65
CA ARG A 72 4.79 -0.72 27.28
C ARG A 72 6.08 -0.53 26.50
N LEU A 73 6.04 -0.52 25.17
CA LEU A 73 7.20 -0.26 24.33
C LEU A 73 7.67 1.19 24.46
N PHE A 74 6.76 2.16 24.49
CA PHE A 74 7.12 3.58 24.71
C PHE A 74 7.78 3.81 26.08
N TYR A 75 7.22 3.22 27.15
CA TYR A 75 7.80 3.35 28.49
C TYR A 75 9.17 2.65 28.61
N ARG A 76 9.34 1.50 27.96
CA ARG A 76 10.59 0.73 28.04
C ARG A 76 11.70 1.30 27.15
N TYR A 77 11.35 1.97 26.05
CA TYR A 77 12.27 2.46 25.03
C TYR A 77 12.02 3.95 24.71
N LEU A 78 12.07 4.80 25.75
CA LEU A 78 11.74 6.23 25.70
C LEU A 78 12.49 7.03 24.61
N THR A 79 13.72 6.62 24.30
CA THR A 79 14.62 7.30 23.34
C THR A 79 14.61 6.67 21.94
N GLU A 80 13.91 5.55 21.74
CA GLU A 80 13.85 4.92 20.42
C GLU A 80 12.98 5.73 19.44
N THR A 81 13.37 5.67 18.17
CA THR A 81 12.60 6.29 17.08
C THR A 81 11.31 5.51 16.86
N ALA A 82 10.29 6.18 16.31
CA ALA A 82 9.02 5.55 15.98
C ALA A 82 9.17 4.34 15.02
N ALA A 83 10.20 4.33 14.15
CA ALA A 83 10.50 3.21 13.28
C ALA A 83 10.99 1.98 14.07
N ASN A 84 11.84 2.18 15.08
CA ASN A 84 12.33 1.09 15.93
C ASN A 84 11.22 0.52 16.82
N VAL A 85 10.38 1.40 17.39
CA VAL A 85 9.18 0.98 18.14
C VAL A 85 8.23 0.18 17.25
N ASN A 86 8.03 0.60 15.99
CA ASN A 86 7.21 -0.16 15.02
C ASN A 86 7.78 -1.54 14.74
N ASN A 87 9.09 -1.65 14.51
CA ASN A 87 9.75 -2.93 14.24
C ASN A 87 9.59 -3.89 15.43
N ARG A 88 9.73 -3.40 16.66
CA ARG A 88 9.50 -4.21 17.88
C ARG A 88 8.04 -4.60 18.06
N PHE A 89 7.12 -3.70 17.74
CA PHE A 89 5.69 -3.99 17.78
C PHE A 89 5.35 -5.10 16.77
N PHE A 90 5.81 -4.96 15.53
CA PHE A 90 5.62 -5.96 14.47
C PHE A 90 6.18 -7.33 14.85
N GLN A 91 7.39 -7.40 15.42
CA GLN A 91 7.97 -8.66 15.90
C GLN A 91 7.12 -9.38 16.95
N ARG A 92 6.34 -8.64 17.75
CA ARG A 92 5.50 -9.21 18.82
C ARG A 92 4.09 -9.58 18.37
N THR A 93 3.50 -8.78 17.50
CA THR A 93 2.07 -8.90 17.14
C THR A 93 1.84 -9.39 15.72
N ASN A 94 2.90 -9.46 14.91
CA ASN A 94 2.83 -9.64 13.45
C ASN A 94 1.91 -8.61 12.76
N ARG A 95 1.74 -7.43 13.37
CA ARG A 95 0.92 -6.34 12.87
C ARG A 95 1.76 -5.11 12.62
N PHE A 96 1.55 -4.49 11.47
CA PHE A 96 2.23 -3.26 11.09
C PHE A 96 1.41 -2.05 11.54
N VAL A 97 2.07 -1.07 12.15
CA VAL A 97 1.46 0.19 12.57
C VAL A 97 2.18 1.33 11.89
N THR A 98 1.43 2.30 11.36
CA THR A 98 2.08 3.44 10.70
C THR A 98 2.81 4.30 11.72
N ILE A 99 3.90 4.95 11.31
CA ILE A 99 4.64 5.90 12.15
C ILE A 99 3.70 7.02 12.67
N ARG A 100 2.72 7.44 11.86
CA ARG A 100 1.71 8.42 12.27
C ARG A 100 0.88 7.89 13.44
N THR A 101 0.36 6.67 13.34
CA THR A 101 -0.39 6.04 14.43
C THR A 101 0.47 5.90 15.68
N ILE A 102 1.74 5.51 15.56
CA ILE A 102 2.66 5.45 16.71
C ILE A 102 2.82 6.83 17.38
N ARG A 103 2.89 7.91 16.60
CA ARG A 103 2.92 9.28 17.15
C ARG A 103 1.61 9.70 17.81
N ASP A 104 0.47 9.24 17.30
CA ASP A 104 -0.85 9.54 17.88
C ASP A 104 -1.05 8.86 19.26
N TYR A 105 -0.30 7.80 19.58
CA TYR A 105 -0.37 7.05 20.83
C TYR A 105 0.84 7.21 21.77
N ARG A 106 1.83 8.01 21.37
CA ARG A 106 2.96 8.39 22.22
C ARG A 106 2.53 9.52 23.16
#